data_AF-A0A7W5P7X3-F1
#
_entry.id   AF-A0A7W5P7X3-F1
#
_cell.length_a   1.000
_cell.length_b   1.000
_cell.length_c   1.000
_cell.angle_alpha   90.00
_cell.angle_beta   90.00
_cell.angle_gamma   90.00
#
_symmetry.space_group_name_H-M   'P 1'
#
loop_
_entity.id
_entity.type
_entity.pdbx_description
1 polymer ?
#
loop_
_entity_poly.entity_id
_entity_poly.type
_entity_poly.pdbx_seq_one_letter_code
_entity_poly.pdbx_strand_id
1 'polypeptide(L)'
;MPPHGPDGAALTDAAAQHAQWAAHGGPNPIFGGLMFLLFLLLVAGTLVYLRRTGQLGALPWARRPTSPEHEAREILATRFATGDLSSDEFLERASVLNWTPGVEPLPVPRGRKR
;
A
#
# COMPACT_ATOMS: atom_id res chain seq x y z
N MET A 1 -70.07 -1.38 3.63
CA MET A 1 -69.02 -1.34 2.59
C MET A 1 -67.80 -2.04 3.18
N PRO A 2 -67.60 -3.35 2.92
CA PRO A 2 -66.48 -4.09 3.48
C PRO A 2 -65.18 -3.75 2.72
N PRO A 3 -64.03 -3.66 3.40
CA PRO A 3 -62.74 -3.44 2.77
C PRO A 3 -62.33 -4.69 1.99
N HIS A 4 -62.03 -4.53 0.70
CA HIS A 4 -61.41 -5.56 -0.12
C HIS A 4 -60.01 -5.83 0.43
N GLY A 5 -59.79 -7.01 0.99
CA GLY A 5 -58.47 -7.45 1.41
C GLY A 5 -57.56 -7.61 0.17
N PRO A 6 -56.23 -7.61 0.33
CA PRO A 6 -55.33 -8.00 -0.74
C PRO A 6 -55.49 -9.50 -1.03
N ASP A 7 -56.55 -9.82 -1.77
CA ASP A 7 -57.02 -11.17 -2.05
C ASP A 7 -56.14 -11.82 -3.13
N GLY A 8 -55.21 -12.67 -2.72
CA GLY A 8 -54.58 -13.72 -3.54
C GLY A 8 -53.63 -13.27 -4.67
N ALA A 9 -54.03 -12.31 -5.50
CA ALA A 9 -53.31 -11.82 -6.67
C ALA A 9 -51.94 -11.25 -6.29
N ALA A 10 -51.88 -10.44 -5.23
CA ALA A 10 -50.61 -9.88 -4.74
C ALA A 10 -49.64 -10.95 -4.21
N LEU A 11 -50.17 -12.05 -3.66
CA LEU A 11 -49.36 -13.17 -3.19
C LEU A 11 -48.82 -13.99 -4.36
N THR A 12 -49.62 -14.20 -5.41
CA THR A 12 -49.16 -14.84 -6.65
C THR A 12 -48.12 -14.01 -7.39
N ASP A 13 -48.28 -12.69 -7.42
CA ASP A 13 -47.30 -11.79 -8.04
C ASP A 13 -45.97 -11.83 -7.30
N ALA A 14 -46.00 -11.76 -5.96
CA ALA A 14 -44.79 -11.88 -5.13
C ALA A 14 -44.12 -13.26 -5.29
N ALA A 15 -44.90 -14.34 -5.37
CA ALA A 15 -44.38 -15.68 -5.59
C ALA A 15 -43.76 -15.84 -6.99
N ALA A 16 -44.39 -15.27 -8.03
CA ALA A 16 -43.85 -15.25 -9.39
C ALA A 16 -42.56 -14.41 -9.46
N GLN A 17 -42.52 -13.27 -8.75
CA GLN A 17 -41.32 -12.44 -8.64
C GLN A 17 -40.18 -13.19 -7.96
N HIS A 18 -40.45 -13.94 -6.89
CA HIS A 18 -39.42 -14.74 -6.22
C HIS A 18 -38.95 -15.92 -7.09
N ALA A 19 -39.86 -16.58 -7.80
CA ALA A 19 -39.54 -17.64 -8.73
C ALA A 19 -38.67 -17.15 -9.90
N GLN A 20 -38.89 -15.91 -10.38
CA GLN A 20 -38.05 -15.33 -11.41
C GLN A 20 -36.62 -15.11 -10.89
N TRP A 21 -36.42 -14.52 -9.70
CA TRP A 21 -35.10 -14.32 -9.10
C TRP A 21 -34.35 -15.64 -8.86
N ALA A 22 -35.07 -16.69 -8.47
CA ALA A 22 -34.49 -18.03 -8.30
C ALA A 22 -34.16 -18.72 -9.63
N ALA A 23 -34.92 -18.43 -10.70
CA ALA A 23 -34.67 -18.94 -12.05
C ALA A 23 -33.48 -18.24 -12.73
N HIS A 24 -33.12 -17.04 -12.28
CA HIS A 24 -31.90 -16.34 -12.70
C HIS A 24 -30.73 -17.01 -11.99
N GLY A 25 -30.26 -18.13 -12.56
CA GLY A 25 -29.21 -18.95 -12.01
C GLY A 25 -28.08 -18.11 -11.43
N GLY A 26 -27.79 -18.35 -10.15
CA GLY A 26 -26.79 -17.59 -9.39
C GLY A 26 -25.43 -17.55 -10.11
N PRO A 27 -24.57 -16.59 -9.74
CA PRO A 27 -23.29 -16.36 -10.41
C PRO A 27 -22.51 -17.68 -10.52
N ASN A 28 -22.19 -18.04 -11.76
CA ASN A 28 -21.54 -19.30 -12.08
C ASN A 28 -20.23 -19.42 -11.27
N PRO A 29 -20.06 -20.44 -10.41
CA PRO A 29 -18.95 -20.50 -9.44
C PRO A 29 -17.58 -20.48 -10.11
N ILE A 30 -17.49 -20.98 -11.35
CA ILE A 30 -16.28 -20.93 -12.17
C ILE A 30 -15.93 -19.48 -12.52
N PHE A 31 -16.92 -18.67 -12.88
CA PHE A 31 -16.71 -17.26 -13.21
C PHE A 31 -16.31 -16.44 -11.99
N GLY A 32 -16.94 -16.71 -10.83
CA GLY A 32 -16.55 -16.11 -9.55
C GLY A 32 -15.11 -16.47 -9.16
N GLY A 33 -14.74 -17.74 -9.26
CA GLY A 33 -13.38 -18.21 -8.99
C GLY A 33 -12.35 -17.60 -9.94
N LEU A 34 -12.65 -17.51 -11.23
CA LEU A 34 -11.78 -16.88 -12.23
C LEU A 34 -11.56 -15.39 -11.95
N MET A 35 -12.62 -14.64 -11.66
CA MET A 35 -12.54 -13.22 -11.29
C MET A 35 -11.71 -13.01 -10.02
N PHE A 36 -11.92 -13.86 -9.01
CA PHE A 36 -11.12 -13.83 -7.78
C PHE A 36 -9.64 -14.12 -8.04
N LEU A 37 -9.34 -15.10 -8.89
CA LEU A 37 -7.96 -15.44 -9.28
C LEU A 37 -7.28 -14.29 -10.03
N LEU A 38 -7.98 -13.66 -10.97
CA LEU A 38 -7.49 -12.49 -11.71
C LEU A 38 -7.24 -11.30 -10.77
N PHE A 39 -8.14 -11.07 -9.81
CA PHE A 39 -7.96 -10.05 -8.79
C PHE A 39 -6.70 -10.31 -7.95
N LEU A 40 -6.48 -11.53 -7.49
CA LEU A 40 -5.26 -11.90 -6.76
C LEU A 40 -4.01 -11.70 -7.63
N LEU A 41 -4.07 -12.08 -8.90
CA LEU A 41 -2.96 -11.89 -9.84
C LEU A 41 -2.63 -10.40 -10.00
N LEU A 42 -3.66 -9.56 -10.11
CA LEU A 42 -3.52 -8.12 -10.21
C LEU A 42 -2.88 -7.54 -8.95
N VAL A 43 -3.37 -7.91 -7.76
CA VAL A 43 -2.81 -7.45 -6.47
C VAL A 43 -1.34 -7.88 -6.34
N ALA A 44 -1.04 -9.16 -6.62
CA ALA A 44 0.33 -9.67 -6.56
C ALA A 44 1.25 -8.98 -7.58
N GLY A 45 0.79 -8.81 -8.82
CA GLY A 45 1.52 -8.11 -9.87
C GLY A 45 1.80 -6.65 -9.51
N THR A 46 0.80 -5.95 -8.97
CA THR A 46 0.93 -4.56 -8.49
C THR A 46 1.95 -4.48 -7.36
N LEU A 47 1.91 -5.42 -6.40
CA LEU A 47 2.85 -5.45 -5.30
C LEU A 47 4.29 -5.72 -5.78
N VAL A 48 4.47 -6.63 -6.72
CA VAL A 48 5.79 -6.92 -7.34
C VAL A 48 6.29 -5.73 -8.15
N TYR A 49 5.40 -5.07 -8.90
CA TYR A 49 5.73 -3.87 -9.67
C TYR A 49 6.16 -2.72 -8.75
N LEU A 50 5.43 -2.46 -7.66
CA LEU A 50 5.79 -1.48 -6.63
C LEU A 50 7.10 -1.84 -5.91
N ARG A 51 7.36 -3.14 -5.67
CA ARG A 51 8.66 -3.62 -5.15
C ARG A 51 9.81 -3.30 -6.09
N ARG A 52 9.63 -3.51 -7.39
CA ARG A 52 10.68 -3.30 -8.39
C ARG A 52 10.95 -1.83 -8.68
N THR A 53 9.92 -0.99 -8.65
CA THR A 53 10.04 0.46 -8.91
C THR A 53 10.58 1.25 -7.72
N GLY A 54 10.83 0.60 -6.56
CA GLY A 54 11.34 1.29 -5.36
C GLY A 54 10.32 2.22 -4.69
N GLN A 55 9.11 2.34 -5.25
CA GLN A 55 8.04 3.22 -4.77
C GLN A 55 7.38 2.72 -3.47
N LEU A 56 7.73 1.54 -2.98
CA LEU A 56 7.33 1.11 -1.63
C LEU A 56 7.92 1.98 -0.51
N GLY A 57 8.95 2.78 -0.79
CA GLY A 57 9.45 3.81 0.13
C GLY A 57 8.61 5.10 0.14
N ALA A 58 7.69 5.27 -0.82
CA ALA A 58 6.93 6.50 -1.03
C ALA A 58 5.46 6.42 -0.59
N LEU A 59 5.07 5.38 0.14
CA LEU A 59 3.76 5.37 0.78
C LEU A 59 3.81 6.37 1.96
N PRO A 60 2.97 7.42 2.01
CA PRO A 60 3.07 8.48 3.02
C PRO A 60 2.89 7.97 4.46
N TRP A 61 2.16 6.87 4.65
CA TRP A 61 2.00 6.17 5.94
C TRP A 61 3.12 5.14 6.24
N ALA A 62 4.00 4.87 5.29
CA ALA A 62 5.14 3.95 5.41
C ALA A 62 6.47 4.72 5.43
N ARG A 63 6.42 6.05 5.67
CA ARG A 63 7.56 6.77 6.22
C ARG A 63 7.90 6.07 7.53
N ARG A 64 8.85 5.14 7.45
CA ARG A 64 9.56 4.62 8.61
C ARG A 64 9.94 5.86 9.43
N PRO A 65 9.72 5.87 10.75
CA PRO A 65 10.22 6.97 11.56
C PRO A 65 11.71 7.07 11.26
N THR A 66 12.07 8.09 10.49
CA THR A 66 13.46 8.44 10.24
C THR A 66 14.03 8.61 11.64
N SER A 67 15.03 7.78 11.98
CA SER A 67 15.65 7.88 13.30
C SER A 67 16.01 9.35 13.54
N PRO A 68 15.76 9.90 14.74
CA PRO A 68 16.14 11.29 15.04
C PRO A 68 17.62 11.57 14.72
N GLU A 69 18.47 10.54 14.78
CA GLU A 69 19.88 10.62 14.35
C GLU A 69 20.05 10.90 12.85
N HIS A 70 19.18 10.36 11.99
CA HIS A 70 19.25 10.56 10.54
C HIS A 70 18.82 11.97 10.15
N GLU A 71 17.78 12.50 10.79
CA GLU A 71 17.35 13.89 10.62
C GLU A 71 18.43 14.87 11.11
N ALA A 72 19.07 14.57 12.23
CA ALA A 72 20.18 15.39 12.75
C ALA A 72 21.41 15.39 11.81
N ARG A 73 21.75 14.25 11.18
CA ARG A 73 22.79 14.19 10.15
C ARG A 73 22.43 15.00 8.91
N GLU A 74 21.17 14.95 8.48
CA GLU A 74 20.67 15.72 7.33
C GLU A 74 20.81 17.23 7.56
N ILE A 75 20.32 17.73 8.70
CA ILE A 75 20.45 19.15 9.07
C ILE A 75 21.93 19.57 9.13
N LEU A 76 22.79 18.73 9.71
CA LEU A 76 24.22 19.02 9.81
C LEU A 76 24.88 19.12 8.42
N ALA A 77 24.55 18.19 7.52
CA ALA A 77 25.03 18.19 6.14
C ALA A 77 24.55 19.43 5.36
N THR A 78 23.27 19.79 5.50
CA THR A 78 22.69 20.95 4.83
C THR A 78 23.37 22.24 5.27
N ARG A 79 23.64 22.41 6.57
CA ARG A 79 24.30 23.61 7.09
C ARG A 79 25.76 23.71 6.63
N PHE A 80 26.49 22.59 6.61
CA PHE A 80 27.83 22.55 6.05
C PHE A 80 27.85 22.92 4.56
N ALA A 81 26.91 22.38 3.77
CA ALA A 81 26.79 22.69 2.35
C ALA A 81 26.38 24.14 2.08
N THR A 82 25.58 24.74 2.97
CA THR A 82 25.17 26.15 2.89
C THR A 82 26.31 27.10 3.28
N GLY A 83 27.34 26.59 3.96
CA GLY A 83 28.46 27.38 4.48
C GLY A 83 28.21 28.01 5.85
N ASP A 84 27.07 27.69 6.48
CA ASP A 84 26.71 28.15 7.83
C ASP A 84 27.48 27.40 8.93
N LEU A 85 28.23 26.37 8.57
CA LEU A 85 28.97 25.51 9.49
C LEU A 85 30.41 25.33 8.99
N SER A 86 31.38 25.56 9.88
CA SER A 86 32.79 25.33 9.56
C SER A 86 33.12 23.83 9.50
N SER A 87 34.23 23.48 8.83
CA SER A 87 34.67 22.08 8.72
C SER A 87 34.99 21.45 10.08
N ASP A 88 35.61 22.19 10.98
CA ASP A 88 35.99 21.66 12.31
C ASP A 88 34.74 21.41 13.17
N GLU A 89 33.78 22.33 13.15
CA GLU A 89 32.51 22.19 13.88
C GLU A 89 31.65 21.06 13.29
N PHE A 90 31.67 20.90 11.98
CA PHE A 90 31.02 19.77 11.30
C PHE A 90 31.59 18.43 11.78
N LEU A 91 32.92 18.29 11.84
CA LEU A 91 33.58 17.06 12.27
C LEU A 91 33.33 16.75 13.74
N GLU A 92 33.37 17.77 14.61
CA GLU A 92 33.04 17.61 16.03
C GLU A 92 31.61 17.07 16.19
N ARG A 93 30.63 17.72 15.57
CA ARG A 93 29.22 17.31 15.66
C ARG A 93 28.96 15.97 14.99
N ALA A 94 29.60 15.68 13.86
CA ALA A 94 29.50 14.38 13.21
C ALA A 94 30.01 13.26 14.15
N SER A 95 31.11 13.51 14.87
CA SER A 95 31.66 12.54 15.84
C SER A 95 30.71 12.27 17.02
N VAL A 96 30.04 13.30 17.55
CA VAL A 96 29.02 13.15 18.61
C VAL A 96 27.86 12.26 18.12
N LEU A 97 27.51 12.36 16.84
CA LEU A 97 26.50 11.52 16.20
C LEU A 97 27.02 10.14 15.75
N ASN A 98 28.25 9.76 16.11
CA ASN A 98 28.97 8.57 15.62
C ASN A 98 28.93 8.44 14.08
N TRP A 99 28.87 9.58 13.40
CA TRP A 99 28.77 9.67 11.95
C TRP A 99 30.12 10.05 11.36
N THR A 100 30.59 9.24 10.41
CA THR A 100 31.82 9.50 9.67
C THR A 100 31.45 9.86 8.22
N PRO A 101 31.56 11.14 7.85
CA PRO A 101 31.26 11.60 6.49
C PRO A 101 32.17 10.88 5.48
N GLY A 102 31.59 10.36 4.39
CA GLY A 102 32.35 9.67 3.33
C GLY A 102 32.56 8.15 3.56
N VAL A 103 32.09 7.58 4.67
CA VAL A 103 32.18 6.14 4.96
C VAL A 103 30.84 5.41 4.78
N GLU A 104 29.88 6.05 4.11
CA GLU A 104 28.57 5.43 3.84
C GLU A 104 28.80 4.06 3.19
N PRO A 105 28.30 2.96 3.81
CA PRO A 105 28.51 1.64 3.28
C PRO A 105 27.92 1.59 1.88
N LEU A 106 28.79 1.39 0.89
CA LEU A 106 28.39 1.15 -0.49
C LEU A 106 27.21 0.17 -0.50
N PRO A 107 26.13 0.44 -1.24
CA PRO A 107 24.98 -0.45 -1.28
C PRO A 107 25.46 -1.83 -1.69
N VAL A 108 25.50 -2.75 -0.72
CA VAL A 108 25.99 -4.11 -0.94
C VAL A 108 25.10 -4.71 -2.03
N PRO A 109 25.65 -5.11 -3.20
CA PRO A 109 24.85 -5.71 -4.25
C PRO A 109 24.18 -6.95 -3.65
N ARG A 110 22.85 -6.93 -3.49
CA ARG A 110 22.11 -8.08 -2.99
C ARG A 110 22.41 -9.25 -3.93
N GLY A 111 23.20 -10.19 -3.43
CA GLY A 111 23.65 -11.37 -4.17
C GLY A 111 22.46 -12.08 -4.81
N ARG A 112 22.48 -12.12 -6.15
CA ARG A 112 21.57 -12.89 -6.98
C ARG A 112 21.76 -14.36 -6.61
N LYS A 113 20.86 -14.92 -5.79
CA LYS A 113 20.81 -16.38 -5.59
C LYS A 113 20.55 -17.02 -6.96
N ARG A 114 21.51 -17.83 -7.39
CA ARG A 114 21.45 -18.70 -8.56
C ARG A 114 20.35 -19.74 -8.37
#